data_AF-A0A183K2M7-F1
#
_entry.id   AF-A0A183K2M7-F1
#
_cell.length_a   1.000
_cell.length_b   1.000
_cell.length_c   1.000
_cell.angle_alpha   90.00
_cell.angle_beta   90.00
_cell.angle_gamma   90.00
#
_symmetry.space_group_name_H-M   'P 1'
#
loop_
_entity.id
_entity.type
_entity.pdbx_description
1 polymer ?
#
loop_
_entity_poly.entity_id
_entity_poly.type
_entity_poly.pdbx_seq_one_letter_code
_entity_poly.pdbx_strand_id
1 'polypeptide(L)'
;MKLLQVQVFFRHGARTPLFHVKSSIFPEAIWSPELSTDLPHTLFPYRLIDISTQKQTQLSSDYLDKLFVLPGGNKVGELTKTGQQDAYNLGIRLKKQYQDNYNFISYQFQPSQFHLRTTFIARTIKSLRCVMAGLYGDNISLTEPVNFQCDQLNNEILFPNPHTCQLLTQLFNDGIIECNESKTFQEMKQKLKNILGFHVRACLVIQFDDFRNAIADGIRPKDVEYLEQTTIYQYLYPFDDGCGSSPIFSSVW
;
A
#
# COMPACT_ATOMS: atom_id res chain seq x y z
N MET A 1 5.71 -32.86 -13.72
CA MET A 1 4.75 -31.72 -13.77
C MET A 1 5.34 -30.63 -14.65
N LYS A 2 4.50 -29.88 -15.38
CA LYS A 2 4.89 -28.72 -16.22
C LYS A 2 4.15 -27.48 -15.72
N LEU A 3 4.88 -26.39 -15.45
CA LEU A 3 4.29 -25.10 -15.08
C LEU A 3 3.66 -24.46 -16.31
N LEU A 4 2.40 -24.02 -16.22
CA LEU A 4 1.64 -23.45 -17.34
C LEU A 4 1.31 -21.97 -17.16
N GLN A 5 1.03 -21.53 -15.93
CA GLN A 5 0.65 -20.16 -15.62
C GLN A 5 1.06 -19.81 -14.19
N VAL A 6 1.42 -18.55 -13.97
CA VAL A 6 1.70 -17.97 -12.66
C VAL A 6 0.85 -16.72 -12.49
N GLN A 7 0.23 -16.56 -11.32
CA GLN A 7 -0.49 -15.35 -10.93
C GLN A 7 0.12 -14.84 -9.62
N VAL A 8 0.52 -13.58 -9.60
CA VAL A 8 1.15 -12.96 -8.43
C VAL A 8 0.32 -11.75 -8.01
N PHE A 9 -0.35 -11.86 -6.88
CA PHE A 9 -1.02 -10.75 -6.22
C PHE A 9 -0.12 -10.29 -5.06
N PHE A 10 0.22 -9.01 -5.04
CA PHE A 10 1.05 -8.44 -4.00
C PHE A 10 0.53 -7.06 -3.61
N ARG A 11 0.66 -6.73 -2.33
CA ARG A 11 0.41 -5.38 -1.83
C ARG A 11 1.60 -4.49 -2.18
N HIS A 12 1.36 -3.17 -2.22
CA HIS A 12 2.43 -2.18 -2.21
C HIS A 12 3.42 -2.41 -1.03
N GLY A 13 4.65 -1.94 -1.19
CA GLY A 13 5.66 -1.95 -0.11
C GLY A 13 5.36 -0.97 1.03
N ALA A 14 6.30 -0.82 1.96
CA ALA A 14 6.24 0.20 3.02
C ALA A 14 6.01 1.62 2.45
N ARG A 15 5.25 2.43 3.18
CA ARG A 15 4.79 3.74 2.76
C ARG A 15 4.68 4.68 3.95
N THR A 16 4.65 5.98 3.70
CA THR A 16 4.21 6.94 4.71
C THR A 16 2.74 6.67 5.09
N PRO A 17 2.32 7.04 6.31
CA PRO A 17 0.97 6.77 6.76
C PRO A 17 -0.07 7.65 6.05
N LEU A 18 -1.29 7.15 6.00
CA LEU A 18 -2.48 7.86 5.49
C LEU A 18 -3.05 8.80 6.55
N PHE A 19 -2.74 8.53 7.82
CA PHE A 19 -3.22 9.24 8.97
C PHE A 19 -2.08 9.49 9.95
N HIS A 20 -2.14 10.57 10.70
CA HIS A 20 -1.14 10.89 11.70
C HIS A 20 -1.77 10.96 13.08
N VAL A 21 -1.14 10.30 14.06
CA VAL A 21 -1.63 10.25 15.43
C VAL A 21 -0.65 10.91 16.39
N LYS A 22 -1.10 11.98 17.03
CA LYS A 22 -0.34 12.69 18.05
C LYS A 22 -0.46 11.99 19.40
N SER A 23 0.66 11.51 19.92
CA SER A 23 0.75 10.98 21.29
C SER A 23 1.25 12.06 22.25
N SER A 24 0.73 12.07 23.47
CA SER A 24 1.28 12.89 24.56
C SER A 24 2.47 12.21 25.27
N ILE A 25 2.67 10.91 25.02
CA ILE A 25 3.67 10.07 25.69
C ILE A 25 4.89 9.84 24.78
N PHE A 26 4.66 9.66 23.48
CA PHE A 26 5.72 9.33 22.53
C PHE A 26 6.14 10.51 21.66
N PRO A 27 7.43 10.64 21.32
CA PRO A 27 7.89 11.65 20.38
C PRO A 27 7.25 11.44 19.00
N GLU A 28 6.97 12.55 18.31
CA GLU A 28 6.35 12.55 16.99
C GLU A 28 7.30 11.96 15.94
N ALA A 29 6.81 11.04 15.12
CA ALA A 29 7.56 10.50 13.98
C ALA A 29 7.73 11.58 12.90
N ILE A 30 8.96 11.75 12.40
CA ILE A 30 9.29 12.73 11.36
C ILE A 30 9.48 12.04 10.02
N TRP A 31 8.62 12.41 9.07
CA TRP A 31 8.54 11.91 7.72
C TRP A 31 9.14 12.94 6.77
N SER A 32 10.43 12.80 6.45
CA SER A 32 11.08 13.69 5.48
C SER A 32 10.76 13.27 4.04
N PRO A 33 10.67 14.20 3.06
CA PRO A 33 10.48 13.87 1.65
C PRO A 33 11.54 12.93 1.08
N GLU A 34 12.75 12.93 1.67
CA GLU A 34 13.85 12.06 1.25
C GLU A 34 13.48 10.57 1.36
N LEU A 35 12.67 10.20 2.35
CA LEU A 35 12.20 8.82 2.55
C LEU A 35 11.44 8.27 1.35
N SER A 36 10.79 9.13 0.55
CA SER A 36 9.97 8.73 -0.60
C SER A 36 10.66 8.92 -1.95
N THR A 37 11.91 9.41 -1.98
CA THR A 37 12.68 9.56 -3.22
C THR A 37 13.00 8.21 -3.87
N ASP A 38 13.17 8.21 -5.19
CA ASP A 38 13.37 6.98 -5.95
C ASP A 38 14.75 6.36 -5.72
N LEU A 39 14.78 5.05 -5.50
CA LEU A 39 16.02 4.28 -5.48
C LEU A 39 16.49 4.01 -6.93
N PRO A 40 17.75 4.35 -7.31
CA PRO A 40 18.20 4.26 -8.70
C PRO A 40 18.03 2.89 -9.35
N HIS A 41 18.33 1.79 -8.64
CA HIS A 41 18.21 0.41 -9.16
C HIS A 41 16.77 -0.08 -9.28
N THR A 42 15.79 0.68 -8.79
CA THR A 42 14.37 0.35 -8.90
C THR A 42 13.71 1.00 -10.10
N LEU A 43 14.39 1.95 -10.75
CA LEU A 43 13.87 2.65 -11.91
C LEU A 43 13.65 1.68 -13.07
N PHE A 44 12.49 1.78 -13.71
CA PHE A 44 12.11 0.92 -14.81
C PHE A 44 11.11 1.65 -15.70
N PRO A 45 11.29 1.68 -17.04
CA PRO A 45 10.44 2.46 -17.93
C PRO A 45 9.07 1.80 -18.07
N TYR A 46 8.01 2.57 -17.82
CA TYR A 46 6.63 2.12 -17.95
C TYR A 46 5.72 3.22 -18.51
N ARG A 47 4.55 2.82 -19.01
CA ARG A 47 3.42 3.71 -19.30
C ARG A 47 2.13 3.09 -18.78
N LEU A 48 1.22 3.93 -18.31
CA LEU A 48 -0.08 3.50 -17.81
C LEU A 48 -1.08 3.43 -18.96
N ILE A 49 -1.81 2.33 -19.06
CA ILE A 49 -2.85 2.11 -20.06
C ILE A 49 -4.17 1.91 -19.31
N ASP A 50 -5.13 2.78 -19.59
CA ASP A 50 -6.49 2.65 -19.04
C ASP A 50 -7.20 1.47 -19.71
N ILE A 51 -7.69 0.52 -18.92
CA ILE A 51 -8.29 -0.74 -19.41
C ILE A 51 -9.58 -0.46 -20.20
N SER A 52 -10.37 0.53 -19.79
CA SER A 52 -11.65 0.81 -20.43
C SER A 52 -11.47 1.48 -21.80
N THR A 53 -10.53 2.41 -21.92
CA THR A 53 -10.32 3.20 -23.13
C THR A 53 -9.21 2.67 -24.02
N GLN A 54 -8.36 1.77 -23.51
CA GLN A 54 -7.15 1.27 -24.16
C GLN A 54 -6.17 2.39 -24.57
N LYS A 55 -6.24 3.55 -23.90
CA LYS A 55 -5.38 4.71 -24.16
C LYS A 55 -4.36 4.90 -23.05
N GLN A 56 -3.24 5.52 -23.40
CA GLN A 56 -2.27 5.95 -22.41
C GLN A 56 -2.91 6.99 -21.48
N THR A 57 -2.72 6.78 -20.19
CA THR A 57 -3.16 7.69 -19.12
C THR A 57 -1.97 8.08 -18.25
N GLN A 58 -2.20 9.03 -17.35
CA GLN A 58 -1.22 9.48 -16.36
C GLN A 58 -1.96 9.77 -15.07
N LEU A 59 -1.32 9.45 -13.94
CA LEU A 59 -1.79 9.92 -12.64
C LEU A 59 -1.80 11.45 -12.69
N SER A 60 -2.99 12.04 -12.60
CA SER A 60 -3.12 13.43 -12.17
C SER A 60 -2.82 13.50 -10.67
N SER A 61 -2.84 14.72 -10.11
CA SER A 61 -2.78 14.95 -8.65
C SER A 61 -3.56 13.84 -7.93
N ASP A 62 -2.84 13.02 -7.16
CA ASP A 62 -3.40 11.91 -6.42
C ASP A 62 -4.46 12.48 -5.48
N TYR A 63 -5.55 11.75 -5.23
CA TYR A 63 -6.51 12.16 -4.21
C TYR A 63 -5.81 12.41 -2.86
N LEU A 64 -4.76 11.64 -2.59
CA LEU A 64 -3.93 11.79 -1.40
C LEU A 64 -3.11 13.09 -1.39
N ASP A 65 -2.82 13.68 -2.55
CA ASP A 65 -2.14 14.98 -2.62
C ASP A 65 -2.99 16.12 -2.02
N LYS A 66 -4.30 15.93 -1.90
CA LYS A 66 -5.23 16.90 -1.31
C LYS A 66 -5.35 16.77 0.21
N LEU A 67 -4.70 15.76 0.81
CA LEU A 67 -4.69 15.55 2.26
C LEU A 67 -3.66 16.45 2.95
N PHE A 68 -3.45 16.19 4.24
CA PHE A 68 -2.51 16.93 5.08
C PHE A 68 -1.06 16.49 4.83
N VAL A 69 -0.11 17.36 5.19
CA VAL A 69 1.33 17.07 5.14
C VAL A 69 1.76 16.50 6.49
N LEU A 70 2.57 15.45 6.47
CA LEU A 70 3.09 14.79 7.66
C LEU A 70 4.15 15.66 8.35
N PRO A 71 4.35 15.49 9.68
CA PRO A 71 5.50 16.07 10.36
C PRO A 71 6.79 15.71 9.61
N GLY A 72 7.65 16.68 9.31
CA GLY A 72 8.83 16.49 8.45
C GLY A 72 8.65 16.88 6.98
N GLY A 73 7.42 17.14 6.53
CA GLY A 73 7.14 17.74 5.23
C GLY A 73 6.81 16.77 4.09
N ASN A 74 6.75 15.46 4.36
CA ASN A 74 6.36 14.48 3.35
C ASN A 74 4.83 14.35 3.22
N LYS A 75 4.38 13.84 2.07
CA LYS A 75 2.97 13.55 1.80
C LYS A 75 2.56 12.22 2.42
N VAL A 76 1.25 12.05 2.62
CA VAL A 76 0.65 10.82 3.12
C VAL A 76 0.57 9.73 2.05
N GLY A 77 0.71 8.47 2.45
CA GLY A 77 0.53 7.32 1.57
C GLY A 77 1.60 7.12 0.49
N GLU A 78 2.72 7.83 0.57
CA GLU A 78 3.84 7.79 -0.38
C GLU A 78 4.70 6.53 -0.19
N LEU A 79 5.07 5.85 -1.27
CA LEU A 79 5.93 4.66 -1.18
C LEU A 79 7.37 5.07 -0.80
N THR A 80 7.87 4.52 0.29
CA THR A 80 9.20 4.86 0.81
C THR A 80 10.32 4.07 0.12
N LYS A 81 11.58 4.44 0.35
CA LYS A 81 12.76 3.69 -0.09
C LYS A 81 12.72 2.24 0.41
N THR A 82 12.30 2.02 1.65
CA THR A 82 12.09 0.66 2.20
C THR A 82 11.08 -0.10 1.35
N GLY A 83 9.91 0.51 1.08
CA GLY A 83 8.88 -0.15 0.27
C GLY A 83 9.29 -0.40 -1.18
N GLN A 84 10.09 0.49 -1.76
CA GLN A 84 10.71 0.28 -3.07
C GLN A 84 11.66 -0.91 -3.06
N GLN A 85 12.50 -1.02 -2.01
CA GLN A 85 13.43 -2.15 -1.86
C GLN A 85 12.70 -3.48 -1.65
N ASP A 86 11.63 -3.50 -0.85
CA ASP A 86 10.79 -4.70 -0.64
C ASP A 86 10.20 -5.20 -1.96
N ALA A 87 9.63 -4.29 -2.74
CA ALA A 87 9.06 -4.60 -4.05
C ALA A 87 10.13 -5.06 -5.05
N TYR A 88 11.31 -4.42 -5.06
CA TYR A 88 12.44 -4.85 -5.87
C TYR A 88 12.91 -6.27 -5.50
N ASN A 89 13.06 -6.56 -4.21
CA ASN A 89 13.44 -7.87 -3.71
C ASN A 89 12.40 -8.95 -4.08
N LEU A 90 11.11 -8.60 -4.11
CA LEU A 90 10.08 -9.49 -4.66
C LEU A 90 10.37 -9.80 -6.14
N GLY A 91 10.66 -8.79 -6.96
CA GLY A 91 11.07 -8.96 -8.36
C GLY A 91 12.26 -9.91 -8.54
N ILE A 92 13.31 -9.75 -7.72
CA ILE A 92 14.49 -10.63 -7.73
C ILE A 92 14.12 -12.08 -7.38
N ARG A 93 13.25 -12.30 -6.41
CA ARG A 93 12.76 -13.65 -6.08
C ARG A 93 11.96 -14.27 -7.23
N LEU A 94 11.12 -13.48 -7.89
CA LEU A 94 10.36 -13.93 -9.07
C LEU A 94 11.29 -14.27 -10.24
N LYS A 95 12.36 -13.49 -10.46
CA LYS A 95 13.40 -13.77 -11.45
C LYS A 95 14.07 -15.11 -11.18
N LYS A 96 14.59 -15.29 -9.96
CA LYS A 96 15.24 -16.54 -9.55
C LYS A 96 14.32 -17.75 -9.74
N GLN A 97 13.05 -17.61 -9.37
CA GLN A 97 12.09 -18.70 -9.50
C GLN A 97 11.77 -18.97 -10.98
N TYR A 98 11.21 -18.00 -11.69
CA TYR A 98 10.56 -18.26 -12.97
C TYR A 98 11.46 -18.09 -14.19
N GLN A 99 12.57 -17.36 -14.07
CA GLN A 99 13.58 -17.24 -15.12
C GLN A 99 14.68 -18.27 -14.90
N ASP A 100 15.37 -18.23 -13.75
CA ASP A 100 16.60 -19.01 -13.54
C ASP A 100 16.31 -20.50 -13.27
N ASN A 101 15.36 -20.81 -12.38
CA ASN A 101 15.11 -22.20 -11.97
C ASN A 101 14.20 -22.95 -12.93
N TYR A 102 13.10 -22.32 -13.39
CA TYR A 102 12.09 -22.98 -14.22
C TYR A 102 12.22 -22.69 -15.71
N ASN A 103 13.02 -21.68 -16.12
CA ASN A 103 13.06 -21.19 -17.50
C ASN A 103 11.65 -21.00 -18.11
N PHE A 104 10.74 -20.48 -17.28
CA PHE A 104 9.31 -20.31 -17.60
C PHE A 104 9.05 -18.99 -18.32
N ILE A 105 9.74 -17.92 -17.91
CA ILE A 105 9.74 -16.62 -18.59
C ILE A 105 11.07 -16.38 -19.30
N SER A 106 11.03 -15.62 -20.40
CA SER A 106 12.23 -15.35 -21.20
C SER A 106 13.24 -14.47 -20.47
N TYR A 107 14.52 -14.61 -20.81
CA TYR A 107 15.61 -13.76 -20.30
C TYR A 107 15.42 -12.28 -20.66
N GLN A 108 15.07 -12.02 -21.92
CA GLN A 108 14.62 -10.71 -22.40
C GLN A 108 13.13 -10.55 -22.14
N PHE A 109 12.70 -9.35 -21.76
CA PHE A 109 11.29 -9.06 -21.55
C PHE A 109 10.49 -9.23 -22.85
N GLN A 110 9.43 -10.03 -22.78
CA GLN A 110 8.50 -10.25 -23.89
C GLN A 110 7.10 -9.81 -23.46
N PRO A 111 6.54 -8.72 -24.02
CA PRO A 111 5.23 -8.21 -23.60
C PRO A 111 4.10 -9.26 -23.65
N SER A 112 4.17 -10.20 -24.60
CA SER A 112 3.19 -11.29 -24.75
C SER A 112 3.17 -12.30 -23.60
N GLN A 113 4.22 -12.35 -22.77
CA GLN A 113 4.31 -13.24 -21.61
C GLN A 113 3.72 -12.64 -20.34
N PHE A 114 3.34 -11.35 -20.36
CA PHE A 114 2.93 -10.62 -19.16
C PHE A 114 1.58 -9.93 -19.33
N HIS A 115 0.76 -10.05 -18.30
CA HIS A 115 -0.37 -9.18 -18.05
C HIS A 115 -0.09 -8.45 -16.73
N LEU A 116 0.24 -7.16 -16.82
CA LEU A 116 0.63 -6.34 -15.67
C LEU A 116 -0.51 -5.38 -15.34
N ARG A 117 -1.15 -5.57 -14.19
CA ARG A 117 -2.27 -4.76 -13.71
C ARG A 117 -1.96 -4.14 -12.35
N THR A 118 -2.38 -2.90 -12.14
CA THR A 118 -2.24 -2.18 -10.88
C THR A 118 -3.45 -1.28 -10.67
N THR A 119 -3.79 -1.00 -9.41
CA THR A 119 -4.77 0.04 -9.10
C THR A 119 -4.20 1.40 -9.48
N PHE A 120 -5.07 2.35 -9.83
CA PHE A 120 -4.68 3.72 -10.20
C PHE A 120 -4.32 4.58 -8.98
N ILE A 121 -3.33 4.13 -8.20
CA ILE A 121 -2.81 4.73 -6.97
C ILE A 121 -1.28 4.81 -7.08
N ALA A 122 -0.67 5.96 -6.74
CA ALA A 122 0.76 6.19 -6.97
C ALA A 122 1.67 5.10 -6.36
N ARG A 123 1.43 4.71 -5.10
CA ARG A 123 2.24 3.70 -4.39
C ARG A 123 2.16 2.30 -5.00
N THR A 124 1.03 1.89 -5.57
CA THR A 124 0.87 0.56 -6.18
C THR A 124 1.54 0.51 -7.55
N ILE A 125 1.40 1.59 -8.33
CA ILE A 125 2.11 1.78 -9.61
C ILE A 125 3.63 1.77 -9.38
N LYS A 126 4.11 2.52 -8.39
CA LYS A 126 5.54 2.58 -8.04
C LYS A 126 6.05 1.24 -7.50
N SER A 127 5.25 0.48 -6.74
CA SER A 127 5.62 -0.87 -6.31
C SER A 127 5.76 -1.83 -7.49
N LEU A 128 4.81 -1.81 -8.44
CA LEU A 128 4.90 -2.63 -9.66
C LEU A 128 6.13 -2.25 -10.51
N ARG A 129 6.46 -0.95 -10.62
CA ARG A 129 7.71 -0.49 -11.23
C ARG A 129 8.93 -1.17 -10.58
N CYS A 130 9.00 -1.16 -9.25
CA CYS A 130 10.11 -1.75 -8.51
C CYS A 130 10.20 -3.27 -8.69
N VAL A 131 9.06 -3.99 -8.69
CA VAL A 131 9.02 -5.43 -8.99
C VAL A 131 9.58 -5.70 -10.39
N MET A 132 9.17 -4.93 -11.39
CA MET A 132 9.67 -5.08 -12.76
C MET A 132 11.17 -4.76 -12.87
N ALA A 133 11.67 -3.79 -12.12
CA ALA A 133 13.09 -3.52 -12.01
C ALA A 133 13.87 -4.69 -11.40
N GLY A 134 13.36 -5.34 -10.36
CA GLY A 134 14.00 -6.55 -9.81
C GLY A 134 13.92 -7.74 -10.75
N LEU A 135 12.86 -7.84 -11.54
CA LEU A 135 12.64 -8.96 -12.47
C LEU A 135 13.48 -8.84 -13.75
N TYR A 136 13.60 -7.63 -14.30
CA TYR A 136 14.20 -7.38 -15.62
C TYR A 136 15.22 -6.24 -15.68
N GLY A 137 15.58 -5.60 -14.57
CA GLY A 137 16.46 -4.41 -14.52
C GLY A 137 17.83 -4.60 -15.15
N ASP A 138 18.47 -5.75 -14.96
CA ASP A 138 19.81 -6.04 -15.52
C ASP A 138 19.79 -6.33 -17.03
N ASN A 139 18.61 -6.55 -17.61
CA ASN A 139 18.41 -7.09 -18.96
C ASN A 139 17.68 -6.10 -19.88
N ILE A 140 17.76 -4.81 -19.57
CA ILE A 140 17.04 -3.79 -20.31
C ILE A 140 17.75 -3.48 -21.64
N SER A 141 17.31 -4.19 -22.67
CA SER A 141 17.25 -3.66 -24.03
C SER A 141 15.80 -3.29 -24.36
N LEU A 142 15.10 -2.61 -23.43
CA LEU A 142 13.75 -2.12 -23.68
C LEU A 142 13.86 -0.90 -24.59
N THR A 143 13.69 -1.12 -25.88
CA THR A 143 13.51 -0.02 -26.84
C THR A 143 12.27 0.81 -26.49
N GLU A 144 11.32 0.23 -25.74
CA GLU A 144 10.01 0.82 -25.43
C GLU A 144 9.59 0.61 -23.96
N PRO A 145 8.84 1.57 -23.35
CA PRO A 145 8.27 1.41 -22.01
C PRO A 145 7.27 0.24 -21.90
N VAL A 146 7.24 -0.40 -20.72
CA VAL A 146 6.30 -1.50 -20.45
C VAL A 146 4.91 -0.98 -20.10
N ASN A 147 3.87 -1.63 -20.64
CA ASN A 147 2.47 -1.30 -20.34
C ASN A 147 2.08 -1.81 -18.95
N PHE A 148 1.65 -0.91 -18.07
CA PHE A 148 0.91 -1.26 -16.85
C PHE A 148 -0.55 -0.89 -17.05
N GLN A 149 -1.44 -1.86 -16.91
CA GLN A 149 -2.87 -1.66 -17.04
C GLN A 149 -3.48 -1.20 -15.71
N CYS A 150 -4.38 -0.23 -15.77
CA CYS A 150 -5.11 0.29 -14.62
C CYS A 150 -6.54 0.69 -15.02
N ASP A 151 -7.43 0.77 -14.04
CA ASP A 151 -8.78 1.30 -14.23
C ASP A 151 -9.00 2.50 -13.31
N GLN A 152 -10.01 3.31 -13.62
CA GLN A 152 -10.46 4.38 -12.73
C GLN A 152 -10.88 3.79 -11.38
N LEU A 153 -10.56 4.47 -10.28
CA LEU A 153 -10.85 3.96 -8.93
C LEU A 153 -12.34 3.65 -8.71
N ASN A 154 -13.24 4.39 -9.35
CA ASN A 154 -14.68 4.16 -9.24
C ASN A 154 -15.16 2.86 -9.92
N ASN A 155 -14.35 2.26 -10.79
CA ASN A 155 -14.64 1.02 -11.50
C ASN A 155 -13.72 -0.12 -11.06
N GLU A 156 -12.80 0.13 -10.13
CA GLU A 156 -11.74 -0.80 -9.80
C GLU A 156 -12.29 -2.02 -9.05
N ILE A 157 -11.78 -3.19 -9.42
CA ILE A 157 -12.17 -4.50 -8.87
C ILE A 157 -11.04 -5.17 -8.09
N LEU A 158 -9.83 -4.57 -8.08
CA LEU A 158 -8.69 -5.08 -7.32
C LEU A 158 -8.77 -4.80 -5.81
N PHE A 159 -9.80 -4.09 -5.36
CA PHE A 159 -10.18 -3.94 -3.96
C PHE A 159 -11.71 -3.98 -3.83
N PRO A 160 -12.25 -4.31 -2.63
CA PRO A 160 -13.68 -4.20 -2.38
C PRO A 160 -14.11 -2.74 -2.57
N ASN A 161 -14.94 -2.47 -3.58
CA ASN A 161 -15.28 -1.11 -4.01
C ASN A 161 -16.78 -0.82 -3.81
N PRO A 162 -17.17 -0.15 -2.70
CA PRO A 162 -18.56 0.14 -2.39
C PRO A 162 -19.27 1.00 -3.45
N HIS A 163 -18.55 1.88 -4.17
CA HIS A 163 -19.11 2.65 -5.29
C HIS A 163 -19.75 1.77 -6.37
N THR A 164 -19.19 0.59 -6.61
CA THR A 164 -19.64 -0.32 -7.68
C THR A 164 -20.79 -1.24 -7.26
N CYS A 165 -21.07 -1.37 -5.96
CA CYS A 165 -21.96 -2.39 -5.45
C CYS A 165 -22.68 -1.95 -4.17
N GLN A 166 -23.98 -1.65 -4.30
CA GLN A 166 -24.81 -1.21 -3.16
C GLN A 166 -24.88 -2.26 -2.04
N LEU A 167 -24.92 -3.55 -2.38
CA LEU A 167 -24.89 -4.62 -1.37
C LEU A 167 -23.57 -4.60 -0.59
N LEU A 168 -22.43 -4.35 -1.26
CA LEU A 168 -21.14 -4.24 -0.59
C LEU A 168 -21.13 -3.04 0.36
N THR A 169 -21.72 -1.91 -0.02
CA THR A 169 -21.88 -0.75 0.87
C THR A 169 -22.69 -1.09 2.11
N GLN A 170 -23.78 -1.86 1.97
CA GLN A 170 -24.58 -2.33 3.11
C GLN A 170 -23.77 -3.24 4.02
N LEU A 171 -23.12 -4.28 3.46
CA LEU A 171 -22.30 -5.21 4.22
C LEU A 171 -21.13 -4.52 4.93
N PHE A 172 -20.53 -3.51 4.29
CA PHE A 172 -19.52 -2.68 4.92
C PHE A 172 -20.10 -1.98 6.16
N ASN A 173 -21.20 -1.23 6.00
CA ASN A 173 -21.84 -0.51 7.11
C ASN A 173 -22.26 -1.44 8.25
N ASP A 174 -22.82 -2.61 7.95
CA ASP A 174 -23.20 -3.61 8.95
C ASP A 174 -21.97 -4.11 9.72
N GLY A 175 -20.88 -4.41 9.02
CA GLY A 175 -19.61 -4.78 9.65
C GLY A 175 -19.03 -3.67 10.54
N ILE A 176 -19.21 -2.40 10.18
CA ILE A 176 -18.79 -1.27 11.02
C ILE A 176 -19.62 -1.19 12.30
N ILE A 177 -20.93 -1.41 12.20
CA ILE A 177 -21.82 -1.44 13.36
C ILE A 177 -21.43 -2.59 14.29
N GLU A 178 -21.31 -3.81 13.75
CA GLU A 178 -20.90 -4.99 14.52
C GLU A 178 -19.55 -4.79 15.21
N CYS A 179 -18.57 -4.24 14.49
CA CYS A 179 -17.24 -3.95 15.03
C CYS A 179 -17.32 -2.95 16.19
N ASN A 180 -18.11 -1.88 16.05
CA ASN A 180 -18.29 -0.90 17.12
C ASN A 180 -19.07 -1.44 18.33
N GLU A 181 -19.97 -2.40 18.13
CA GLU A 181 -20.72 -3.04 19.23
C GLU A 181 -19.94 -4.17 19.92
N SER A 182 -18.87 -4.66 19.28
CA SER A 182 -18.01 -5.71 19.82
C SER A 182 -17.29 -5.27 21.10
N LYS A 183 -17.58 -5.96 22.21
CA LYS A 183 -16.92 -5.73 23.51
C LYS A 183 -15.41 -5.89 23.42
N THR A 184 -14.94 -6.94 22.74
CA THR A 184 -13.51 -7.20 22.53
C THR A 184 -12.83 -6.04 21.81
N PHE A 185 -13.48 -5.50 20.79
CA PHE A 185 -12.96 -4.35 20.04
C PHE A 185 -12.90 -3.10 20.91
N GLN A 186 -13.95 -2.82 21.69
CA GLN A 186 -13.97 -1.67 22.61
C GLN A 186 -12.90 -1.78 23.71
N GLU A 187 -12.71 -2.98 24.27
CA GLU A 187 -11.65 -3.24 25.25
C GLU A 187 -10.25 -3.02 24.65
N MET A 188 -10.02 -3.50 23.43
CA MET A 188 -8.76 -3.30 22.72
C MET A 188 -8.51 -1.83 22.42
N LYS A 189 -9.54 -1.11 21.96
CA LYS A 189 -9.50 0.34 21.72
C LYS A 189 -9.13 1.09 22.99
N GLN A 190 -9.69 0.70 24.14
CA GLN A 190 -9.39 1.34 25.41
C GLN A 190 -7.97 1.02 25.90
N LYS A 191 -7.51 -0.23 25.76
CA LYS A 191 -6.12 -0.62 26.07
C LYS A 191 -5.12 0.20 25.25
N LEU A 192 -5.35 0.31 23.94
CA LEU A 192 -4.46 1.07 23.05
C LEU A 192 -4.47 2.56 23.36
N LYS A 193 -5.64 3.16 23.64
CA LYS A 193 -5.70 4.55 24.12
C LYS A 193 -4.89 4.77 25.39
N ASN A 194 -4.95 3.84 26.34
CA ASN A 194 -4.22 3.94 27.60
C ASN A 194 -2.71 3.80 27.39
N ILE A 195 -2.27 2.84 26.57
CA ILE A 195 -0.85 2.64 26.27
C ILE A 195 -0.27 3.84 25.51
N LEU A 196 -1.04 4.38 24.57
CA LEU A 196 -0.58 5.41 23.64
C LEU A 196 -0.84 6.84 24.12
N GLY A 197 -1.56 7.02 25.23
CA GLY A 197 -1.79 8.32 25.87
C GLY A 197 -2.59 9.29 25.01
N PHE A 198 -3.53 8.78 24.21
CA PHE A 198 -4.29 9.60 23.27
C PHE A 198 -5.49 10.30 23.91
N HIS A 199 -5.63 11.61 23.65
CA HIS A 199 -6.78 12.41 24.10
C HIS A 199 -7.94 12.49 23.09
N VAL A 200 -7.82 11.90 21.89
CA VAL A 200 -8.79 12.12 20.78
C VAL A 200 -9.46 10.80 20.34
N ARG A 201 -10.67 10.92 19.75
CA ARG A 201 -11.51 9.89 19.11
C ARG A 201 -10.85 9.15 17.91
N ALA A 202 -9.53 8.97 17.88
CA ALA A 202 -8.85 8.29 16.78
C ALA A 202 -9.29 6.80 16.70
N CYS A 203 -9.52 6.34 15.47
CA CYS A 203 -9.83 4.95 15.12
C CYS A 203 -8.63 4.03 15.39
N LEU A 204 -8.85 2.73 15.58
CA LEU A 204 -7.77 1.75 15.77
C LEU A 204 -6.91 1.63 14.49
N VAL A 205 -7.54 1.53 13.31
CA VAL A 205 -6.85 1.51 12.00
C VAL A 205 -5.91 2.69 11.80
N ILE A 206 -6.35 3.90 12.20
CA ILE A 206 -5.55 5.13 12.08
C ILE A 206 -4.28 5.04 12.93
N GLN A 207 -4.40 4.49 14.14
CA GLN A 207 -3.27 4.31 15.05
C GLN A 207 -2.28 3.30 14.48
N PHE A 208 -2.76 2.12 14.05
CA PHE A 208 -1.89 1.09 13.49
C PHE A 208 -1.19 1.52 12.20
N ASP A 209 -1.85 2.32 11.36
CA ASP A 209 -1.23 2.78 10.12
C ASP A 209 0.00 3.65 10.38
N ASP A 210 -0.08 4.63 11.29
CA ASP A 210 1.06 5.50 11.62
C ASP A 210 2.24 4.70 12.19
N PHE A 211 1.99 3.89 13.23
CA PHE A 211 3.05 3.12 13.91
C PHE A 211 3.71 2.08 13.00
N ARG A 212 2.92 1.29 12.27
CA ARG A 212 3.47 0.23 11.39
C ARG A 212 4.37 0.82 10.32
N ASN A 213 3.97 1.95 9.75
CA ASN A 213 4.78 2.62 8.76
C ASN A 213 6.06 3.19 9.40
N ALA A 214 5.96 3.81 10.58
CA ALA A 214 7.13 4.39 11.26
C ALA A 214 8.20 3.33 11.53
N ILE A 215 7.79 2.16 12.02
CA ILE A 215 8.71 1.04 12.22
C ILE A 215 9.30 0.53 10.92
N ALA A 216 8.47 0.35 9.88
CA ALA A 216 8.95 -0.12 8.58
C ALA A 216 10.07 0.78 8.04
N ASP A 217 10.01 2.09 8.29
CA ASP A 217 11.03 3.05 7.86
C ASP A 217 12.13 3.31 8.90
N GLY A 218 12.24 2.46 9.93
CA GLY A 218 13.30 2.54 10.94
C GLY A 218 13.20 3.77 11.85
N ILE A 219 12.04 4.43 11.87
CA ILE A 219 11.73 5.54 12.76
C ILE A 219 11.42 4.93 14.14
N ARG A 220 12.42 4.94 15.03
CA ARG A 220 12.38 4.24 16.32
C ARG A 220 12.24 5.19 17.52
N PRO A 221 11.04 5.30 18.11
CA PRO A 221 10.91 5.52 19.55
C PRO A 221 11.12 4.17 20.26
N LYS A 222 11.93 4.15 21.34
CA LYS A 222 12.38 2.91 22.04
C LYS A 222 11.25 1.96 22.48
N ASP A 223 10.03 2.45 22.59
CA ASP A 223 8.87 1.68 23.07
C ASP A 223 7.95 1.16 21.94
N VAL A 224 8.16 1.58 20.68
CA VAL A 224 7.36 1.09 19.54
C VAL A 224 7.76 -0.33 19.14
N GLU A 225 9.04 -0.72 19.31
CA GLU A 225 9.50 -2.11 19.18
C GLU A 225 8.78 -3.05 20.17
N TYR A 226 8.46 -2.56 21.39
CA TYR A 226 7.75 -3.33 22.40
C TYR A 226 6.25 -3.51 22.05
N LEU A 227 5.62 -2.47 21.50
CA LEU A 227 4.24 -2.50 20.98
C LEU A 227 4.10 -3.42 19.76
N GLU A 228 5.11 -3.45 18.88
CA GLU A 228 5.16 -4.34 17.71
C GLU A 228 5.17 -5.81 18.11
N GLN A 229 6.02 -6.18 19.07
CA GLN A 229 6.15 -7.57 19.52
C GLN A 229 4.94 -8.07 20.31
N THR A 230 4.22 -7.18 21.01
CA THR A 230 3.12 -7.59 21.91
C THR A 230 1.73 -7.40 21.34
N THR A 231 1.50 -6.44 20.43
CA THR A 231 0.14 -6.09 19.98
C THR A 231 -0.14 -6.46 18.52
N ILE A 232 0.89 -6.47 17.66
CA ILE A 232 0.72 -6.64 16.20
C ILE A 232 0.57 -8.11 15.79
N TYR A 233 1.14 -9.05 16.54
CA TYR A 233 1.06 -10.48 16.16
C TYR A 233 -0.22 -11.19 16.59
N GLN A 234 -0.99 -10.68 17.57
CA GLN A 234 -2.12 -11.42 18.14
C GLN A 234 -3.49 -11.13 17.50
N TYR A 235 -3.68 -10.04 16.75
CA TYR A 235 -5.04 -9.57 16.43
C TYR A 235 -5.29 -9.09 14.99
N LEU A 236 -4.30 -9.18 14.08
CA LEU A 236 -4.25 -8.34 12.87
C LEU A 236 -4.78 -8.96 11.56
N TYR A 237 -5.85 -9.76 11.61
CA TYR A 237 -6.42 -10.34 10.39
C TYR A 237 -7.90 -10.17 10.10
N PRO A 238 -8.66 -9.43 10.92
CA PRO A 238 -9.86 -8.80 10.37
C PRO A 238 -10.03 -7.36 10.85
N PHE A 239 -10.78 -6.59 10.05
CA PHE A 239 -11.37 -5.28 10.36
C PHE A 239 -10.61 -4.04 9.84
N ASP A 240 -11.27 -3.42 8.86
CA ASP A 240 -11.07 -2.06 8.37
C ASP A 240 -12.29 -1.27 8.87
N ASP A 241 -12.16 -0.61 10.03
CA ASP A 241 -13.26 -0.20 10.92
C ASP A 241 -14.06 1.06 10.48
N GLY A 242 -14.16 1.37 9.19
CA GLY A 242 -15.23 2.26 8.73
C GLY A 242 -15.17 3.71 9.20
N CYS A 243 -13.99 4.20 9.55
CA CYS A 243 -13.79 5.57 10.02
C CYS A 243 -13.95 6.66 8.94
N GLY A 244 -14.68 6.36 7.85
CA GLY A 244 -15.04 7.26 6.74
C GLY A 244 -16.31 8.10 6.95
N SER A 245 -16.92 8.12 8.15
CA SER A 245 -18.21 8.79 8.40
C SER A 245 -18.11 10.23 8.97
N SER A 246 -16.94 10.86 8.94
CA SER A 246 -16.84 12.31 9.15
C SER A 246 -17.24 13.04 7.85
N PRO A 247 -17.94 14.19 7.87
CA PRO A 247 -18.50 14.82 6.66
C PRO A 247 -17.47 15.30 5.61
N ILE A 248 -16.18 15.23 5.93
CA ILE A 248 -15.06 15.43 4.97
C ILE A 248 -14.78 14.13 4.17
N PHE A 249 -15.25 12.99 4.64
CA PHE A 249 -14.80 11.63 4.27
C PHE A 249 -15.78 10.83 3.41
N SER A 250 -16.96 11.36 3.10
CA SER A 250 -17.90 10.73 2.12
C SER A 250 -17.42 10.81 0.67
N SER A 251 -16.24 11.38 0.42
CA SER A 251 -15.59 11.48 -0.90
C SER A 251 -14.34 10.61 -1.03
N VAL A 252 -14.04 9.78 -0.01
CA VAL A 252 -12.84 8.92 0.06
C VAL A 252 -13.14 7.49 -0.39
N TRP A 253 -14.42 7.15 -0.59
CA TRP A 253 -14.90 5.79 -0.88
C TRP A 253 -16.15 5.78 -1.73
#